data_AF-A0A377C5X6-F1
#
_entry.id   AF-A0A377C5X6-F1
#
_cell.length_a   1.000
_cell.length_b   1.000
_cell.length_c   1.000
_cell.angle_alpha   90.00
_cell.angle_beta   90.00
_cell.angle_gamma   90.00
#
_symmetry.space_group_name_H-M   'P 1'
#
loop_
_entity.id
_entity.type
_entity.pdbx_description
1 polymer ?
#
loop_
_entity_poly.entity_id
_entity_poly.type
_entity_poly.pdbx_seq_one_letter_code
_entity_poly.pdbx_strand_id
1 'polypeptide(L)'
;MLICWKARQIKKSLFSFLKLVTEADGIISTKASMLKAARAEGFFCIYRLFIVDSISFHNIDKQVAQSNPDCIEILPGCMPKVLGWVTEKIRQPLIAGGLVCDEEDARNAINAGVVALSTTNTGVWTLAKKLL
;
A
#
# COMPACT_ATOMS: atom_id res chain seq x y z
N MET A 1 -8.97 6.66 42.45
CA MET A 1 -9.80 7.31 41.42
C MET A 1 -9.34 6.81 40.05
N LEU A 2 -10.13 5.96 39.40
CA LEU A 2 -9.78 5.31 38.13
C LEU A 2 -9.80 6.36 37.01
N ILE A 3 -8.65 6.68 36.41
CA ILE A 3 -8.64 7.36 35.10
C ILE A 3 -8.63 6.27 34.04
N CYS A 4 -9.84 5.92 33.58
CA CYS A 4 -10.06 5.08 32.43
C CYS A 4 -9.70 5.90 31.16
N TRP A 5 -8.45 5.85 30.72
CA TRP A 5 -8.04 6.54 29.49
C TRP A 5 -8.46 5.72 28.27
N LYS A 6 -9.60 6.11 27.68
CA LYS A 6 -10.16 5.52 26.46
C LYS A 6 -9.32 5.99 25.27
N ALA A 7 -8.40 5.15 24.78
CA ALA A 7 -7.49 5.39 23.66
C ALA A 7 -8.16 5.62 22.27
N ARG A 8 -9.44 6.05 22.22
CA ARG A 8 -10.17 6.31 20.96
C ARG A 8 -9.88 7.69 20.33
N GLN A 9 -9.37 8.67 21.08
CA GLN A 9 -9.20 10.05 20.57
C GLN A 9 -7.87 10.33 19.86
N ILE A 10 -6.86 9.48 20.01
CA ILE A 10 -5.51 9.76 19.48
C ILE A 10 -5.46 9.72 17.94
N LYS A 11 -6.22 8.83 17.30
CA LYS A 11 -6.09 8.59 15.85
C LYS A 11 -6.57 9.77 15.01
N LYS A 12 -7.64 10.46 15.43
CA LYS A 12 -8.12 11.66 14.73
C LYS A 12 -7.13 12.81 14.89
N SER A 13 -6.66 13.02 16.13
CA SER A 13 -5.64 14.02 16.46
C SER A 13 -4.36 13.84 15.63
N LEU A 14 -3.90 12.60 15.41
CA LEU A 14 -2.71 12.34 14.61
C LEU A 14 -2.82 12.83 13.16
N PHE A 15 -3.90 12.47 12.46
CA PHE A 15 -4.05 12.83 11.05
C PHE A 15 -4.34 14.32 10.85
N SER A 16 -5.12 14.92 11.75
CA SER A 16 -5.29 16.37 11.75
C SER A 16 -3.96 17.09 12.02
N PHE A 17 -3.12 16.58 12.91
CA PHE A 17 -1.76 17.12 13.12
C PHE A 17 -0.88 16.96 11.88
N LEU A 18 -0.90 15.80 11.22
CA LEU A 18 -0.14 15.57 9.98
C LEU A 18 -0.53 16.56 8.89
N LYS A 19 -1.81 16.90 8.74
CA LYS A 19 -2.25 17.93 7.78
C LYS A 19 -1.71 19.33 8.09
N LEU A 20 -1.53 19.65 9.37
CA LEU A 20 -1.07 20.97 9.79
C LEU A 20 0.45 21.12 9.64
N VAL A 21 1.20 20.02 9.78
CA VAL A 21 2.67 20.04 9.83
C VAL A 21 3.34 19.46 8.59
N THR A 22 2.57 18.88 7.66
CA THR A 22 3.09 18.30 6.43
C THR A 22 2.18 18.60 5.25
N GLU A 23 2.75 18.58 4.05
CA GLU A 23 2.03 18.67 2.77
C GLU A 23 1.70 17.29 2.21
N ALA A 24 1.59 16.25 3.06
CA ALA A 24 1.38 14.89 2.59
C ALA A 24 0.00 14.72 1.95
N ASP A 25 -0.05 14.19 0.72
CA ASP A 25 -1.31 13.89 0.02
C ASP A 25 -1.97 12.58 0.50
N GLY A 26 -1.17 11.68 1.08
CA GLY A 26 -1.62 10.34 1.40
C GLY A 26 -0.83 9.61 2.47
N ILE A 27 -1.39 8.50 2.92
CA ILE A 27 -0.89 7.65 4.00
C ILE A 27 -0.74 6.22 3.49
N ILE A 28 0.43 5.64 3.74
CA ILE A 28 0.70 4.21 3.53
C ILE A 28 0.66 3.51 4.88
N SER A 29 -0.09 2.42 5.00
CA SER A 29 -0.13 1.63 6.24
C SER A 29 -0.43 0.16 6.00
N THR A 30 0.05 -0.67 6.92
CA THR A 30 -0.28 -2.10 7.02
C THR A 30 -1.48 -2.37 7.94
N LYS A 31 -2.04 -1.33 8.57
CA LYS A 31 -3.14 -1.46 9.53
C LYS A 31 -4.42 -0.86 8.96
N ALA A 32 -5.42 -1.69 8.68
CA ALA A 32 -6.73 -1.25 8.18
C ALA A 32 -7.37 -0.14 9.03
N SER A 33 -7.25 -0.21 10.37
CA SER A 33 -7.80 0.82 11.26
C SER A 33 -7.11 2.18 11.13
N MET A 34 -5.87 2.22 10.64
CA MET A 34 -5.11 3.44 10.40
C MET A 34 -5.58 4.10 9.10
N LEU A 35 -5.77 3.30 8.05
CA LEU A 35 -6.29 3.77 6.77
C LEU A 35 -7.71 4.33 6.90
N LYS A 36 -8.59 3.70 7.68
CA LYS A 36 -9.93 4.24 7.97
C LYS A 36 -9.88 5.62 8.62
N ALA A 37 -8.98 5.80 9.58
CA ALA A 37 -8.83 7.07 10.28
C ALA A 37 -8.21 8.15 9.37
N ALA A 38 -7.23 7.80 8.54
CA ALA A 38 -6.65 8.70 7.54
C ALA A 38 -7.69 9.14 6.50
N ARG A 39 -8.47 8.19 5.97
CA ARG A 39 -9.54 8.44 5.01
C ARG A 39 -10.63 9.35 5.58
N ALA A 40 -10.99 9.19 6.85
CA ALA A 40 -11.99 10.05 7.50
C ALA A 40 -11.55 11.52 7.55
N GLU A 41 -10.23 11.77 7.51
CA GLU A 41 -9.66 13.10 7.38
C GLU A 41 -9.40 13.47 5.91
N GLY A 42 -9.67 12.62 4.93
CA GLY A 42 -9.54 12.94 3.50
C GLY A 42 -8.16 12.69 2.89
N PHE A 43 -7.28 11.93 3.54
CA PHE A 43 -6.04 11.48 2.92
C PHE A 43 -6.28 10.35 1.90
N PHE A 44 -5.48 10.33 0.84
CA PHE A 44 -5.36 9.16 -0.03
C PHE A 44 -4.72 8.00 0.75
N CYS A 45 -5.23 6.78 0.60
CA CYS A 45 -4.87 5.65 1.45
C CYS A 45 -4.32 4.47 0.64
N ILE A 46 -3.06 4.12 0.87
CA ILE A 46 -2.40 2.94 0.30
C ILE A 46 -2.31 1.84 1.34
N TYR A 47 -2.90 0.68 1.06
CA TYR A 47 -2.76 -0.48 1.92
C TYR A 47 -1.54 -1.31 1.52
N ARG A 48 -0.52 -1.29 2.37
CA ARG A 48 0.65 -2.16 2.26
C ARG A 48 0.34 -3.56 2.78
N LEU A 49 0.43 -4.56 1.91
CA LEU A 49 0.23 -5.98 2.22
C LEU A 49 1.52 -6.77 1.94
N PHE A 50 1.82 -7.70 2.83
CA PHE A 50 2.93 -8.63 2.67
C PHE A 50 2.39 -9.99 2.24
N ILE A 51 2.86 -10.48 1.10
CA ILE A 51 2.54 -11.82 0.63
C ILE A 51 3.68 -12.74 1.02
N VAL A 52 3.49 -13.41 2.15
CA VAL A 52 4.48 -14.32 2.74
C VAL A 52 4.14 -15.77 2.38
N ASP A 53 2.85 -16.09 2.36
CA ASP A 53 2.33 -17.44 2.18
C ASP A 53 0.93 -17.43 1.53
N SER A 54 0.36 -18.62 1.33
CA SER A 54 -0.98 -18.77 0.79
C SER A 54 -2.06 -18.13 1.67
N ILE A 55 -1.91 -18.15 3.00
CA ILE A 55 -2.87 -17.57 3.95
C ILE A 55 -2.96 -16.05 3.76
N SER A 56 -1.82 -15.38 3.63
CA SER A 56 -1.73 -13.94 3.37
C SER A 56 -2.40 -13.57 2.05
N PHE A 57 -2.19 -14.36 1.00
CA PHE A 57 -2.84 -14.17 -0.31
C PHE A 57 -4.37 -14.38 -0.25
N HIS A 58 -4.83 -15.43 0.42
CA HIS A 58 -6.26 -15.75 0.50
C HIS A 58 -7.05 -14.74 1.33
N ASN A 59 -6.39 -13.98 2.20
CA ASN A 59 -7.02 -12.98 3.05
C ASN A 59 -7.01 -11.56 2.45
N ILE A 60 -6.42 -11.35 1.26
CA ILE A 60 -6.34 -10.01 0.65
C ILE A 60 -7.74 -9.40 0.48
N ASP A 61 -8.68 -10.14 -0.11
CA ASP A 61 -10.04 -9.66 -0.37
C ASP A 61 -10.75 -9.16 0.90
N LYS A 62 -10.67 -9.92 1.99
CA LYS A 62 -11.21 -9.55 3.29
C LYS A 62 -10.54 -8.30 3.85
N GLN A 63 -9.22 -8.20 3.76
CA GLN A 63 -8.46 -7.03 4.25
C GLN A 63 -8.79 -5.77 3.45
N VAL A 64 -8.91 -5.90 2.13
CA VAL A 64 -9.26 -4.84 1.20
C VAL A 64 -10.69 -4.38 1.44
N ALA A 65 -11.66 -5.30 1.55
CA ALA A 65 -13.04 -4.98 1.88
C ALA A 65 -13.15 -4.27 3.23
N GLN A 66 -12.35 -4.68 4.22
CA GLN A 66 -12.36 -4.06 5.54
C GLN A 66 -11.81 -2.64 5.52
N SER A 67 -10.75 -2.34 4.77
CA SER A 67 -10.05 -1.06 4.80
C SER A 67 -10.49 -0.08 3.70
N ASN A 68 -11.06 -0.61 2.61
CA ASN A 68 -11.41 0.07 1.38
C ASN A 68 -10.33 1.10 0.97
N PRO A 69 -9.10 0.69 0.63
CA PRO A 69 -8.02 1.60 0.28
C PRO A 69 -8.20 2.13 -1.15
N ASP A 70 -7.56 3.25 -1.47
CA ASP A 70 -7.56 3.79 -2.83
C ASP A 70 -6.59 3.02 -3.73
N CYS A 71 -5.53 2.46 -3.15
CA CYS A 71 -4.53 1.66 -3.83
C CYS A 71 -3.91 0.63 -2.88
N ILE A 72 -3.31 -0.43 -3.43
CA ILE A 72 -2.67 -1.49 -2.65
C ILE A 72 -1.21 -1.61 -3.06
N GLU A 73 -0.32 -1.74 -2.08
CA GLU A 73 1.10 -2.00 -2.29
C GLU A 73 1.41 -3.43 -1.85
N ILE A 74 1.91 -4.27 -2.76
CA ILE A 74 2.30 -5.65 -2.47
C ILE A 74 3.81 -5.76 -2.32
N LEU A 75 4.24 -6.38 -1.23
CA LEU A 75 5.63 -6.74 -0.99
C LEU A 75 5.78 -8.26 -0.85
N PRO A 76 6.83 -8.88 -1.45
CA PRO A 76 7.82 -8.26 -2.35
C PRO A 76 7.29 -8.09 -3.79
N GLY A 77 7.87 -7.12 -4.51
CA GLY A 77 7.50 -6.70 -5.86
C GLY A 77 8.21 -7.45 -6.99
N CYS A 78 9.24 -8.26 -6.69
CA CYS A 78 9.93 -9.10 -7.67
C CYS A 78 9.23 -10.44 -7.98
N MET A 79 7.93 -10.56 -7.65
CA MET A 79 7.15 -11.78 -7.83
C MET A 79 6.02 -11.58 -8.86
N PRO A 80 6.32 -11.52 -10.17
CA PRO A 80 5.35 -11.17 -11.21
C PRO A 80 4.14 -12.11 -11.24
N LYS A 81 4.34 -13.40 -10.98
CA LYS A 81 3.25 -14.38 -10.90
C LYS A 81 2.25 -14.06 -9.79
N VAL A 82 2.76 -13.69 -8.61
CA VAL A 82 1.92 -13.34 -7.45
C VAL A 82 1.23 -12.01 -7.71
N LEU A 83 1.93 -11.02 -8.26
CA LEU A 83 1.34 -9.74 -8.64
C LEU A 83 0.17 -9.93 -9.61
N GLY A 84 0.34 -10.76 -10.65
CA GLY A 84 -0.72 -11.09 -11.60
C GLY A 84 -1.96 -11.73 -10.94
N TRP A 85 -1.74 -12.69 -10.03
CA TRP A 85 -2.85 -13.26 -9.28
C TRP A 85 -3.59 -12.23 -8.41
N VAL A 86 -2.87 -11.26 -7.86
CA VAL A 86 -3.48 -10.20 -7.05
C VAL A 86 -4.25 -9.23 -7.96
N THR A 87 -3.68 -8.76 -9.07
CA THR A 87 -4.36 -7.85 -10.01
C THR A 87 -5.64 -8.45 -10.57
N GLU A 88 -5.70 -9.77 -10.77
CA GLU A 88 -6.94 -10.47 -11.16
C GLU A 88 -7.96 -10.57 -10.02
N LYS A 89 -7.50 -10.66 -8.76
CA LYS A 89 -8.35 -10.88 -7.58
C LYS A 89 -8.99 -9.61 -7.02
N ILE A 90 -8.35 -8.45 -7.19
CA ILE A 90 -8.79 -7.16 -6.64
C ILE A 90 -8.96 -6.10 -7.74
N ARG A 91 -9.81 -5.10 -7.50
CA ARG A 91 -10.07 -4.02 -8.48
C ARG A 91 -9.23 -2.77 -8.23
N GLN A 92 -8.69 -2.62 -7.03
CA GLN A 92 -7.87 -1.47 -6.68
C GLN A 92 -6.56 -1.50 -7.48
N PRO A 93 -6.04 -0.35 -7.92
CA PRO A 93 -4.74 -0.26 -8.55
C PRO A 93 -3.65 -0.85 -7.65
N LEU A 94 -2.72 -1.59 -8.25
CA LEU A 94 -1.66 -2.30 -7.54
C LEU A 94 -0.30 -1.60 -7.73
N ILE A 95 0.45 -1.43 -6.65
CA ILE A 95 1.84 -0.98 -6.63
C ILE A 95 2.69 -2.19 -6.25
N ALA A 96 3.73 -2.49 -7.04
CA ALA A 96 4.74 -3.46 -6.63
C ALA A 96 5.81 -2.76 -5.79
N GLY A 97 6.07 -3.27 -4.58
CA GLY A 97 7.05 -2.67 -3.66
C GLY A 97 8.08 -3.68 -3.17
N GLY A 98 9.31 -3.21 -2.94
CA GLY A 98 10.36 -4.00 -2.29
C GLY A 98 10.98 -5.09 -3.17
N LEU A 99 12.31 -5.25 -3.05
CA LEU A 99 13.12 -6.21 -3.82
C LEU A 99 13.02 -6.09 -5.35
N VAL A 100 12.53 -4.96 -5.89
CA VAL A 100 12.64 -4.63 -7.32
C VAL A 100 14.02 -4.02 -7.55
N CYS A 101 14.96 -4.83 -8.03
CA CYS A 101 16.38 -4.52 -8.00
C CYS A 101 16.95 -4.12 -9.37
N ASP A 102 16.34 -4.54 -10.46
CA ASP A 102 16.81 -4.27 -11.81
C ASP A 102 15.68 -3.98 -12.82
N GLU A 103 16.06 -3.81 -14.08
CA GLU A 103 15.12 -3.52 -15.18
C GLU A 103 14.17 -4.69 -15.44
N GLU A 104 14.64 -5.92 -15.29
CA GLU A 104 13.86 -7.11 -15.57
C GLU A 104 12.75 -7.27 -14.52
N ASP A 105 13.07 -7.12 -13.23
CA ASP A 105 12.09 -7.09 -12.15
C ASP A 105 11.01 -6.02 -12.40
N ALA A 106 11.44 -4.81 -12.77
CA ALA A 106 10.55 -3.70 -13.02
C ALA A 106 9.60 -3.97 -14.20
N ARG A 107 10.14 -4.45 -15.33
CA ARG A 107 9.35 -4.82 -16.52
C ARG A 107 8.37 -5.95 -16.20
N ASN A 108 8.83 -6.99 -15.51
CA ASN A 108 8.01 -8.13 -15.16
C ASN A 108 6.86 -7.75 -14.22
N ALA A 109 7.11 -6.87 -13.25
CA ALA A 109 6.07 -6.34 -12.38
C ALA A 109 5.03 -5.51 -13.17
N ILE A 110 5.46 -4.60 -14.04
CA ILE A 110 4.56 -3.80 -14.90
C ILE A 110 3.72 -4.71 -15.80
N ASN A 111 4.35 -5.70 -16.45
CA ASN A 111 3.64 -6.67 -17.30
C ASN A 111 2.63 -7.53 -16.52
N ALA A 112 2.81 -7.70 -15.21
CA ALA A 112 1.84 -8.38 -14.34
C ALA A 112 0.60 -7.51 -14.00
N GLY A 113 0.56 -6.26 -14.48
CA GLY A 113 -0.59 -5.36 -14.35
C GLY A 113 -0.52 -4.38 -13.19
N VAL A 114 0.67 -4.16 -12.61
CA VAL A 114 0.83 -3.10 -11.58
C VAL A 114 0.88 -1.72 -12.26
N VAL A 115 0.33 -0.71 -11.59
CA VAL A 115 0.26 0.66 -12.13
C VAL A 115 1.47 1.51 -11.75
N ALA A 116 2.25 1.07 -10.75
CA ALA A 116 3.46 1.76 -10.31
C ALA A 116 4.40 0.83 -9.53
N LEU A 117 5.65 1.28 -9.38
CA LEU A 117 6.70 0.61 -8.63
C LEU A 117 7.14 1.49 -7.44
N SER A 118 7.32 0.87 -6.28
CA SER A 118 7.81 1.49 -5.05
C SER A 118 9.18 0.88 -4.71
N THR A 119 10.24 1.65 -4.98
CA THR A 119 11.63 1.18 -4.80
C THR A 119 12.53 2.30 -4.31
N THR A 120 13.48 1.96 -3.44
CA THR A 120 14.58 2.85 -3.03
C THR A 120 15.76 2.78 -3.99
N ASN A 121 15.74 1.86 -4.96
CA ASN A 121 16.78 1.75 -5.98
C ASN A 121 16.58 2.83 -7.06
N THR A 122 17.41 3.87 -7.02
CA THR A 122 17.35 5.00 -7.95
C THR A 122 17.70 4.62 -9.39
N GLY A 123 18.43 3.52 -9.61
CA GLY A 123 18.71 2.99 -10.95
C GLY A 123 17.42 2.59 -11.68
N VAL A 124 16.48 1.99 -10.95
CA VAL A 124 15.17 1.57 -11.48
C VAL A 124 14.28 2.78 -11.82
N TRP A 125 14.42 3.92 -11.14
CA TRP A 125 13.58 5.10 -11.38
C TRP A 125 13.73 5.65 -12.80
N THR A 126 14.96 5.61 -13.34
CA THR A 126 15.24 6.09 -14.70
C THR A 126 14.62 5.17 -15.76
N LEU A 127 14.48 3.87 -15.42
CA LEU A 127 13.90 2.85 -16.28
C LEU A 127 12.37 2.92 -16.27
N ALA A 128 11.76 3.04 -15.09
CA ALA A 128 10.30 3.12 -14.94
C ALA A 128 9.69 4.28 -15.75
N LYS A 129 10.38 5.44 -15.85
CA LYS A 129 9.95 6.57 -16.71
C LYS A 129 9.80 6.23 -18.19
N LYS A 130 10.43 5.15 -18.67
CA LYS A 130 10.33 4.69 -20.07
C LYS A 130 9.31 3.57 -20.26
N LEU A 131 8.82 2.98 -19.17
CA LEU A 131 8.03 1.74 -19.17
C LEU A 131 6.56 1.94 -18.80
N LEU A 132 6.25 3.01 -18.05
CA LEU A 132 4.91 3.50 -17.75
C LEU A 132 4.57 4.65 -18.70
#